data_AF-A0A5Q5CMI3-F1
#
_entry.id   AF-A0A5Q5CMI3-F1
#
_cell.length_a   1.000
_cell.length_b   1.000
_cell.length_c   1.000
_cell.angle_alpha   90.00
_cell.angle_beta   90.00
_cell.angle_gamma   90.00
#
_symmetry.space_group_name_H-M   'P 1'
#
loop_
_entity.id
_entity.type
_entity.pdbx_description
1 polymer ?
#
loop_
_entity_poly.entity_id
_entity_poly.type
_entity_poly.pdbx_seq_one_letter_code
_entity_poly.pdbx_strand_id
1 'polypeptide(L)' 'MGSYRIELDADLCQGHAMCELEAPDVFSVPKRGIVEITDPEPPDDLREDVERAVDMCPTRALSIVEK' A
#
# COMPACT_ATOMS: atom_id res chain seq x y z
N MET A 1 15.76 2.94 4.26
CA MET A 1 15.05 3.79 3.29
C MET A 1 15.10 3.04 1.97
N GLY A 2 13.95 2.59 1.49
CA GLY A 2 13.86 1.93 0.19
C GLY A 2 14.16 2.87 -0.97
N SER A 3 14.30 2.26 -2.14
CA SER A 3 14.48 2.92 -3.44
C SER A 3 13.19 3.49 -4.04
N TYR A 4 12.06 3.34 -3.34
CA TYR A 4 10.73 3.74 -3.79
C TYR A 4 9.90 4.33 -2.65
N ARG A 5 8.79 4.97 -3.03
CA ARG A 5 7.79 5.54 -2.12
C ARG A 5 6.39 5.08 -2.51
N ILE A 6 5.55 4.88 -1.51
CA ILE A 6 4.14 4.52 -1.69
C ILE A 6 3.29 5.79 -1.61
N GLU A 7 2.39 5.94 -2.58
CA GLU A 7 1.37 6.98 -2.60
C GLU A 7 -0.04 6.38 -2.49
N LEU A 8 -0.90 7.08 -1.75
CA LEU A 8 -2.30 6.72 -1.54
C LEU A 8 -3.20 7.84 -2.06
N ASP A 9 -4.10 7.47 -2.95
CA ASP A 9 -5.28 8.25 -3.30
C ASP A 9 -6.44 7.89 -2.35
N ALA A 10 -6.67 8.76 -1.37
CA ALA A 10 -7.71 8.58 -0.37
C ALA A 10 -9.14 8.69 -0.94
N ASP A 11 -9.33 9.37 -2.07
CA ASP A 11 -10.64 9.51 -2.71
C ASP A 11 -11.04 8.22 -3.43
N LEU A 12 -10.05 7.46 -3.95
CA LEU A 12 -10.27 6.16 -4.58
C LEU A 12 -10.29 4.98 -3.60
N CYS A 13 -9.70 5.13 -2.41
CA CYS A 13 -9.65 4.04 -1.46
C CYS A 13 -11.02 3.79 -0.81
N GLN A 14 -11.45 2.53 -0.82
CA GLN A 14 -12.74 2.11 -0.26
C GLN A 14 -12.59 1.11 0.90
N GLY A 15 -11.37 0.91 1.41
CA GLY A 15 -11.13 0.07 2.59
C GLY A 15 -11.30 -1.43 2.38
N HIS A 16 -10.98 -1.95 1.18
CA HIS A 16 -11.10 -3.39 0.86
C HIS A 16 -10.10 -4.30 1.57
N ALA A 17 -9.07 -3.75 2.24
CA ALA A 17 -8.04 -4.48 2.96
C ALA A 17 -7.18 -5.47 2.13
N MET A 18 -7.23 -5.41 0.80
CA MET A 18 -6.39 -6.25 -0.06
C MET A 18 -4.89 -5.95 0.10
N CYS A 19 -4.53 -4.68 0.24
CA CYS A 19 -3.14 -4.27 0.44
C CYS A 19 -2.56 -4.74 1.77
N GLU A 20 -3.36 -4.77 2.85
CA GLU A 20 -2.95 -5.32 4.15
C GLU A 20 -2.82 -6.85 4.10
N LEU A 21 -3.58 -7.54 3.24
CA LEU A 21 -3.41 -8.98 3.04
C LEU A 21 -2.09 -9.32 2.35
N GLU A 22 -1.71 -8.56 1.32
CA GLU A 22 -0.48 -8.78 0.54
C GLU A 22 0.77 -8.28 1.28
N ALA A 23 0.69 -7.13 1.93
CA ALA A 23 1.82 -6.50 2.63
C ALA A 23 1.40 -5.95 4.02
N PRO A 24 1.13 -6.85 5.00
CA PRO A 24 0.67 -6.47 6.35
C PRO A 24 1.70 -5.66 7.16
N ASP A 25 2.99 -5.77 6.81
CA ASP A 25 4.05 -5.02 7.47
C ASP A 25 4.10 -3.53 7.01
N VAL A 26 3.40 -3.20 5.92
CA VAL A 26 3.43 -1.86 5.30
C VAL A 26 2.08 -1.17 5.36
N PHE A 27 0.99 -1.92 5.22
CA PHE A 27 -0.37 -1.38 5.17
C PHE A 27 -1.20 -1.89 6.35
N SER A 28 -2.00 -1.00 6.93
CA SER A 28 -3.04 -1.38 7.89
C SER A 28 -4.38 -0.81 7.47
N VAL A 29 -5.45 -1.62 7.52
CA VAL A 29 -6.80 -1.14 7.18
C VAL A 29 -7.70 -1.26 8.42
N PRO A 30 -8.18 -0.14 8.98
CA PRO A 30 -9.10 -0.17 10.11
C PRO A 30 -10.45 -0.75 9.68
N LYS A 31 -11.19 -1.33 10.64
CA LYS A 31 -12.56 -1.87 10.41
C LYS A 31 -13.54 -0.89 9.78
N ARG A 32 -13.29 0.41 9.92
CA ARG A 32 -14.00 1.49 9.24
C ARG A 32 -12.97 2.54 8.83
N GLY A 33 -12.80 2.74 7.53
CA GLY A 33 -11.89 3.74 7.00
C GLY A 33 -11.21 3.27 5.73
N ILE A 34 -10.16 3.99 5.36
CA ILE A 34 -9.27 3.68 4.24
C ILE A 34 -7.94 3.13 4.78
N VAL A 35 -7.10 2.64 3.89
CA VAL A 35 -5.77 2.14 4.26
C VAL A 35 -4.91 3.25 4.90
N GLU A 36 -4.17 2.86 5.93
CA GLU A 36 -3.10 3.62 6.56
C GLU A 36 -1.76 3.00 6.14
N ILE A 37 -0.84 3.83 5.65
CA ILE A 37 0.52 3.40 5.28
C ILE A 37 1.42 3.59 6.50
N THR A 38 1.91 2.49 7.05
CA THR A 38 2.75 2.48 8.27
C THR A 38 4.18 2.95 7.96
N ASP A 39 4.73 2.49 6.83
CA ASP A 39 6.02 2.94 6.31
C ASP A 39 5.85 3.38 4.84
N PRO A 40 5.92 4.68 4.52
CA PRO A 40 5.79 5.16 3.15
C PRO A 40 7.03 4.88 2.29
N GLU A 41 8.17 4.52 2.89
CA GLU A 41 9.43 4.23 2.19
C GLU A 41 10.05 2.90 2.67
N PRO A 42 9.31 1.78 2.56
CA PRO A 42 9.73 0.50 3.10
C PRO A 42 10.99 -0.02 2.41
N PRO A 43 11.76 -0.91 3.06
CA PRO A 43 12.95 -1.50 2.46
C PRO A 43 12.66 -2.24 1.15
N ASP A 44 13.68 -2.36 0.30
CA ASP A 44 13.56 -3.02 -1.00
C ASP A 44 13.19 -4.50 -0.89
N ASP A 45 13.49 -5.15 0.24
CA ASP A 45 13.06 -6.52 0.54
C ASP A 45 11.52 -6.68 0.57
N LEU A 46 10.78 -5.62 0.91
CA LEU A 46 9.31 -5.63 0.92
C LEU A 46 8.70 -5.18 -0.42
N ARG A 47 9.53 -4.84 -1.41
CA ARG A 47 9.07 -4.27 -2.69
C ARG A 47 8.12 -5.20 -3.43
N GLU A 48 8.43 -6.48 -3.49
CA GLU A 48 7.57 -7.45 -4.19
C GLU A 48 6.17 -7.54 -3.57
N ASP A 49 6.09 -7.50 -2.24
CA ASP A 49 4.81 -7.57 -1.53
C ASP A 49 4.01 -6.26 -1.70
N VAL A 50 4.70 -5.11 -1.70
CA VAL A 50 4.09 -3.81 -2.01
C VAL A 50 3.59 -3.75 -3.46
N GLU A 51 4.36 -4.24 -4.43
CA GLU A 51 3.95 -4.31 -5.83
C GLU A 51 2.70 -5.16 -6.00
N ARG A 52 2.63 -6.34 -5.35
CA ARG A 52 1.41 -7.16 -5.32
C ARG A 52 0.24 -6.43 -4.66
N ALA A 53 0.47 -5.74 -3.55
CA ALA A 53 -0.56 -4.96 -2.87
C ALA A 53 -1.17 -3.87 -3.77
N VAL A 54 -0.34 -3.21 -4.58
CA VAL A 54 -0.79 -2.22 -5.57
C VAL A 54 -1.58 -2.89 -6.70
N ASP A 55 -1.08 -3.98 -7.26
CA ASP A 55 -1.75 -4.72 -8.34
C ASP A 55 -3.10 -5.32 -7.93
N MET A 56 -3.18 -5.80 -6.68
CA MET A 56 -4.40 -6.39 -6.11
C MET A 56 -5.42 -5.33 -5.64
N CYS A 57 -5.08 -4.04 -5.70
CA CYS A 57 -5.99 -2.96 -5.30
C CYS A 57 -7.14 -2.80 -6.33
N PRO A 58 -8.39 -3.17 -6.00
CA PRO A 58 -9.48 -3.17 -6.97
C PRO A 58 -9.86 -1.77 -7.46
N THR A 59 -9.59 -0.74 -6.65
CA THR A 59 -9.88 0.67 -7.00
C THR A 59 -8.63 1.41 -7.47
N ARG A 60 -7.47 0.75 -7.55
CA ARG A 60 -6.18 1.37 -7.93
C ARG A 60 -5.85 2.63 -7.12
N ALA A 61 -6.15 2.59 -5.83
CA ALA A 61 -5.92 3.70 -4.92
C ALA A 61 -4.45 3.83 -4.46
N LEU A 62 -3.61 2.84 -4.74
CA LEU A 62 -2.19 2.83 -4.37
C LEU A 62 -1.31 2.98 -5.60
N SER A 63 -0.14 3.59 -5.43
CA SER A 63 0.86 3.75 -6.49
C SER A 63 2.27 3.71 -5.90
N ILE A 64 3.24 3.28 -6.71
CA ILE A 64 4.67 3.24 -6.37
C ILE A 64 5.39 4.29 -7.21
N VAL A 65 6.21 5.10 -6.54
CA VAL A 65 7.06 6.12 -7.17
C VAL A 65 8.52 5.80 -6.87
N GLU A 66 9.30 5.57 -7.93
CA GLU A 66 10.76 5.36 -7.83
C GLU A 66 11.47 6.66 -7.42
N LYS A 67 12.60 6.54 -6.72
CA LYS A 67 13.49 7.66 -6.38
C LYS A 67 14.70 7.77 -7.30
#